data_AF-A0A953H3Z6-F1
#
_entry.id   AF-A0A953H3Z6-F1
#
_cell.length_a   1.000
_cell.length_b   1.000
_cell.length_c   1.000
_cell.angle_alpha   90.00
_cell.angle_beta   90.00
_cell.angle_gamma   90.00
#
_symmetry.space_group_name_H-M   'P 1'
#
loop_
_entity.id
_entity.type
_entity.pdbx_description
1 polymer ?
#
loop_
_entity_poly.entity_id
_entity_poly.type
_entity_poly.pdbx_seq_one_letter_code
_entity_poly.pdbx_strand_id
1 'polypeptide(L)'
;MPASDQEWIEFLAGEGPFDTTADLSMPFLGLDFDSQTLTYVFANQFNNKITFGSDGGRLSASVTHESPVRKPRQPYTVIVTPGKSNPVEPALIYRRWLKANGEFVTLAEKITSTPATALLPGSAHIYLWGSGTLGAGNIVDWRAFCRDLQSSEPLASHFRNQLGPEAQKATTDFLKLDYQDQYLKSVIVNDFNRILTKSDLLTTDLMGKIKDDSPLAAILRASAGELKPLDRLQLNSRLLAAAFPGRFEAVERWGDGYSVAMMDKLSSAGLDRLWLGFDSLEGSLRHSAAVARARKLGYLVGPYDSYASIHSPKMEPDQTWESAQFDADLYRDGPMVRADGEKRHGFKKVGYRLSPVAARPYVEKRVSAAMAAAPFNSWFMDCDAFGDFLDDYSPLHP
;
A
#
# COMPACT_ATOMS: atom_id res chain seq x y z
N MET A 1 -22.99 -1.77 -26.52
CA MET A 1 -23.07 -0.37 -26.97
C MET A 1 -23.92 -0.36 -28.23
N PRO A 2 -24.84 0.59 -28.44
CA PRO A 2 -25.63 0.64 -29.68
C PRO A 2 -24.72 0.93 -30.88
N ALA A 3 -24.79 0.11 -31.92
CA ALA A 3 -23.85 0.18 -33.03
C ALA A 3 -24.03 1.40 -33.95
N SER A 4 -25.13 2.14 -33.84
CA SER A 4 -25.42 3.34 -34.65
C SER A 4 -25.43 4.64 -33.84
N ASP A 5 -24.98 4.59 -32.59
CA ASP A 5 -24.91 5.76 -31.72
C ASP A 5 -23.63 6.53 -32.01
N GLN A 6 -23.78 7.77 -32.47
CA GLN A 6 -22.67 8.59 -32.92
C GLN A 6 -21.72 8.98 -31.78
N GLU A 7 -22.25 9.23 -30.58
CA GLU A 7 -21.41 9.58 -29.41
C GLU A 7 -20.53 8.39 -29.02
N TRP A 8 -21.08 7.17 -29.03
CA TRP A 8 -20.29 5.96 -28.76
C TRP A 8 -19.24 5.68 -29.82
N ILE A 9 -19.56 5.91 -31.10
CA ILE A 9 -18.60 5.75 -32.19
C ILE A 9 -17.45 6.74 -32.04
N GLU A 10 -17.75 8.02 -31.84
CA GLU A 10 -16.73 9.06 -31.68
C GLU A 10 -15.88 8.85 -30.44
N PHE A 11 -16.50 8.48 -29.31
CA PHE A 11 -15.77 8.16 -28.08
C PHE A 11 -14.81 6.99 -28.31
N LEU A 12 -15.31 5.82 -28.72
CA LEU A 12 -14.48 4.62 -28.84
C LEU A 12 -13.43 4.71 -29.97
N ALA A 13 -13.76 5.35 -31.09
CA ALA A 13 -12.81 5.54 -32.19
C ALA A 13 -11.76 6.62 -31.87
N GLY A 14 -12.08 7.56 -30.96
CA GLY A 14 -11.13 8.54 -30.43
C GLY A 14 -10.16 7.95 -29.39
N GLU A 15 -10.52 6.83 -28.78
CA GLU A 15 -9.65 6.10 -27.88
C GLU A 15 -8.57 5.30 -28.63
N GLY A 16 -7.43 5.08 -27.96
CA GLY A 16 -6.37 4.21 -28.47
C GLY A 16 -6.73 2.72 -28.43
N PRO A 17 -5.84 1.82 -28.90
CA PRO A 17 -6.07 0.38 -28.83
C PRO A 17 -6.18 -0.12 -27.39
N PHE A 18 -7.25 -0.85 -27.08
CA PHE A 18 -7.51 -1.43 -25.76
C PHE A 18 -6.78 -2.75 -25.58
N ASP A 19 -6.14 -2.94 -24.43
CA ASP A 19 -5.62 -4.22 -23.98
C ASP A 19 -6.74 -5.13 -23.45
N THR A 20 -6.69 -6.42 -23.79
CA THR A 20 -7.67 -7.38 -23.29
C THR A 20 -7.44 -7.83 -21.84
N THR A 21 -6.38 -7.37 -21.16
CA THR A 21 -6.16 -7.59 -19.72
C THR A 21 -6.23 -6.33 -18.87
N ALA A 22 -5.74 -5.19 -19.34
CA ALA A 22 -5.71 -3.95 -18.56
C ALA A 22 -6.97 -3.09 -18.78
N ASP A 23 -7.41 -2.94 -20.04
CA ASP A 23 -8.55 -2.07 -20.38
C ASP A 23 -9.89 -2.83 -20.34
N LEU A 24 -9.85 -4.17 -20.48
CA LEU A 24 -11.00 -5.03 -20.24
C LEU A 24 -10.87 -5.76 -18.89
N SER A 25 -11.88 -5.66 -18.04
CA SER A 25 -11.93 -6.43 -16.79
C SER A 25 -12.10 -7.95 -17.01
N MET A 26 -12.53 -8.37 -18.21
CA MET A 26 -12.70 -9.77 -18.59
C MET A 26 -12.35 -9.94 -20.09
N PRO A 27 -11.62 -11.00 -20.47
CA PRO A 27 -11.13 -11.20 -21.84
C PRO A 27 -12.21 -11.81 -22.76
N PHE A 28 -13.35 -11.12 -22.92
CA PHE A 28 -14.36 -11.50 -23.90
C PHE A 28 -15.09 -10.29 -24.51
N LEU A 29 -15.69 -10.48 -25.68
CA LEU A 29 -16.60 -9.53 -26.32
C LEU A 29 -17.97 -10.18 -26.53
N GLY A 30 -19.03 -9.39 -26.36
CA GLY A 30 -20.40 -9.76 -26.69
C GLY A 30 -20.97 -8.86 -27.78
N LEU A 31 -21.50 -9.46 -28.84
CA LEU A 31 -22.27 -8.79 -29.87
C LEU A 31 -23.75 -9.14 -29.71
N ASP A 32 -24.62 -8.14 -29.81
CA ASP A 32 -26.07 -8.31 -29.76
C ASP A 32 -26.65 -8.13 -31.17
N PHE A 33 -27.43 -9.12 -31.62
CA PHE A 33 -28.11 -9.15 -32.92
C PHE A 33 -29.64 -9.23 -32.76
N ASP A 34 -30.17 -8.67 -31.67
CA ASP A 34 -31.57 -8.59 -31.27
C ASP A 34 -32.23 -9.94 -30.93
N SER A 35 -32.09 -10.94 -31.79
CA SER A 35 -32.65 -12.29 -31.63
C SER A 35 -31.69 -13.26 -30.93
N GLN A 36 -30.39 -12.94 -30.92
CA GLN A 36 -29.32 -13.74 -30.34
C GLN A 36 -28.13 -12.86 -30.01
N THR A 37 -27.25 -13.38 -29.15
CA THR A 37 -25.93 -12.79 -28.93
C THR A 37 -24.84 -13.65 -29.55
N LEU A 38 -23.70 -13.08 -29.91
CA LEU A 38 -22.49 -13.79 -30.27
C LEU A 38 -21.37 -13.41 -29.30
N THR A 39 -20.78 -14.39 -28.62
CA THR A 39 -19.73 -14.16 -27.63
C THR A 39 -18.39 -14.67 -28.14
N TYR A 40 -17.36 -13.82 -28.09
CA TYR A 40 -15.97 -14.15 -28.39
C TYR A 40 -15.20 -14.20 -27.09
N VAL A 41 -14.74 -15.37 -26.67
CA VAL A 41 -13.85 -15.53 -25.50
C VAL A 41 -12.41 -15.66 -26.00
N PHE A 42 -11.53 -14.80 -25.53
CA PHE A 42 -10.09 -14.89 -25.79
C PHE A 42 -9.48 -15.87 -24.79
N ALA A 43 -9.32 -17.13 -25.18
CA ALA A 43 -8.77 -18.16 -24.29
C ALA A 43 -7.31 -17.87 -23.90
N ASN A 44 -6.58 -17.14 -24.77
CA ASN A 44 -5.35 -16.46 -24.42
C ASN A 44 -5.64 -14.96 -24.32
N GLN A 45 -5.61 -14.42 -23.11
CA GLN A 45 -5.90 -13.01 -22.84
C GLN A 45 -4.72 -12.07 -23.11
N PHE A 46 -3.50 -12.59 -23.31
CA PHE A 46 -2.30 -11.76 -23.44
C PHE A 46 -2.05 -11.35 -24.89
N ASN A 47 -1.41 -10.18 -25.06
CA ASN A 47 -0.93 -9.67 -26.35
C ASN A 47 -2.05 -9.47 -27.38
N ASN A 48 -3.26 -9.15 -26.93
CA ASN A 48 -4.34 -8.76 -27.83
C ASN A 48 -4.61 -7.27 -27.70
N LYS A 49 -4.96 -6.64 -28.82
CA LYS A 49 -5.46 -5.27 -28.85
C LYS A 49 -6.80 -5.20 -29.57
N ILE A 50 -7.69 -4.35 -29.06
CA ILE A 50 -8.95 -4.02 -29.70
C ILE A 50 -8.91 -2.57 -30.14
N THR A 51 -9.12 -2.34 -31.43
CA THR A 51 -9.26 -1.00 -31.98
C THR A 51 -10.67 -0.81 -32.47
N PHE A 52 -11.33 0.24 -32.01
CA PHE A 52 -12.67 0.62 -32.45
C PHE A 52 -12.60 1.62 -33.60
N GLY A 53 -13.65 1.63 -34.42
CA GLY A 53 -13.78 2.54 -35.55
C GLY A 53 -15.21 2.67 -36.01
N SER A 54 -15.36 3.22 -37.21
CA SER A 54 -16.64 3.34 -37.90
C SER A 54 -16.54 2.66 -39.27
N ASP A 55 -17.46 1.74 -39.55
CA ASP A 55 -17.67 1.17 -40.87
C ASP A 55 -19.12 1.44 -41.31
N GLY A 56 -19.30 2.17 -42.41
CA GLY A 56 -20.62 2.54 -42.91
C GLY A 56 -21.48 3.34 -41.90
N GLY A 57 -20.85 4.14 -41.02
CA GLY A 57 -21.56 4.88 -39.97
C GLY A 57 -22.01 4.02 -38.79
N ARG A 58 -21.43 2.83 -38.64
CA ARG A 58 -21.69 1.91 -37.53
C ARG A 58 -20.40 1.59 -36.79
N LEU A 59 -20.49 1.38 -35.48
CA LEU A 59 -19.39 0.95 -34.64
C LEU A 59 -18.81 -0.36 -35.18
N SER A 60 -17.50 -0.35 -35.45
CA SER A 60 -16.72 -1.52 -35.82
C SER A 60 -15.61 -1.74 -34.81
N ALA A 61 -15.13 -2.98 -34.69
CA ALA A 61 -14.01 -3.35 -33.85
C ALA A 61 -13.10 -4.32 -34.61
N SER A 62 -11.79 -4.11 -34.49
CA SER A 62 -10.76 -5.01 -34.98
C SER A 62 -9.97 -5.55 -33.79
N VAL A 63 -9.69 -6.86 -33.80
CA VAL A 63 -8.86 -7.49 -32.78
C VAL A 63 -7.55 -7.93 -33.44
N THR A 64 -6.42 -7.49 -32.90
CA THR A 64 -5.10 -7.95 -33.29
C THR A 64 -4.48 -8.79 -32.18
N HIS A 65 -3.73 -9.82 -32.55
CA HIS A 65 -2.93 -10.63 -31.64
C HIS A 65 -1.47 -10.57 -32.08
N GLU A 66 -0.57 -10.27 -31.15
CA GLU A 66 0.86 -10.33 -31.39
C GLU A 66 1.43 -11.63 -30.80
N SER A 67 2.02 -12.46 -31.67
CA SER A 67 2.70 -13.70 -31.26
C SER A 67 4.10 -13.36 -30.73
N PRO A 68 4.41 -13.57 -29.44
CA PRO A 68 5.71 -13.22 -28.89
C PRO A 68 6.83 -14.05 -29.52
N VAL A 69 7.95 -13.40 -29.84
CA VAL A 69 9.12 -14.04 -30.46
C VAL A 69 9.65 -15.23 -29.64
N ARG A 70 9.56 -15.15 -28.31
CA ARG A 70 10.01 -16.22 -27.39
C ARG A 70 9.04 -17.41 -27.30
N LYS A 71 7.77 -17.24 -27.69
CA LYS A 71 6.74 -18.28 -27.64
C LYS A 71 6.09 -18.48 -29.03
N PRO A 72 6.86 -18.76 -30.09
CA PRO A 72 6.36 -18.76 -31.47
C PRO A 72 5.38 -19.91 -31.77
N ARG A 73 5.27 -20.89 -30.87
CA ARG A 73 4.36 -22.05 -30.98
C ARG A 73 3.21 -21.99 -29.99
N GLN A 74 3.04 -20.90 -29.25
CA GLN A 74 1.90 -20.77 -28.35
C GLN A 74 0.61 -20.68 -29.19
N PRO A 75 -0.36 -21.58 -29.01
CA PRO A 75 -1.61 -21.49 -29.73
C PRO A 75 -2.38 -20.24 -29.29
N TYR A 76 -2.93 -19.53 -30.26
CA TYR A 76 -3.93 -18.50 -30.02
C TYR A 76 -5.31 -19.08 -30.31
N THR A 77 -6.22 -19.01 -29.34
CA THR A 77 -7.55 -19.61 -29.45
C THR A 77 -8.62 -18.59 -29.07
N VAL A 78 -9.58 -18.42 -29.98
CA VAL A 78 -10.78 -17.61 -29.77
C VAL A 78 -11.98 -18.54 -29.86
N ILE A 79 -12.83 -18.51 -28.84
CA ILE A 79 -14.02 -19.36 -28.77
C ILE A 79 -15.22 -18.50 -29.09
N VAL A 80 -15.92 -18.85 -30.16
CA VAL A 80 -17.10 -18.11 -30.65
C VAL A 80 -18.34 -18.92 -30.32
N THR A 81 -19.21 -18.38 -29.48
CA THR A 81 -20.40 -19.08 -28.97
C THR A 81 -21.66 -18.25 -29.19
N PRO A 82 -22.67 -18.77 -29.91
CA PRO A 82 -23.98 -18.13 -29.97
C PRO A 82 -24.69 -18.26 -28.61
N GLY A 83 -25.47 -17.25 -28.26
CA GLY A 83 -26.21 -17.14 -27.01
C GLY A 83 -27.62 -16.60 -27.22
N LYS A 84 -28.43 -16.65 -26.17
CA LYS A 84 -29.79 -16.09 -26.12
C LYS A 84 -29.75 -14.57 -26.26
N SER A 85 -30.82 -13.97 -26.79
CA SER A 85 -31.05 -12.52 -26.72
C SER A 85 -31.23 -12.07 -25.26
N ASN A 86 -30.10 -11.72 -24.64
CA ASN A 86 -30.03 -11.17 -23.29
C ASN A 86 -28.66 -10.48 -23.14
N PRO A 87 -28.61 -9.19 -22.73
CA PRO A 87 -27.35 -8.46 -22.59
C PRO A 87 -26.36 -9.08 -21.59
N VAL A 88 -26.84 -9.95 -20.67
CA VAL A 88 -25.99 -10.64 -19.69
C VAL A 88 -25.47 -12.00 -20.20
N GLU A 89 -26.01 -12.51 -21.31
CA GLU A 89 -25.65 -13.85 -21.83
C GLU A 89 -24.15 -14.02 -22.13
N PRO A 90 -23.44 -13.05 -22.72
CA PRO A 90 -21.99 -13.17 -22.92
C PRO A 90 -21.20 -13.42 -21.63
N ALA A 91 -21.55 -12.73 -20.55
CA ALA A 91 -20.91 -12.94 -19.25
C ALA A 91 -21.24 -14.33 -18.66
N LEU A 92 -22.47 -14.84 -18.89
CA LEU A 92 -22.86 -16.20 -18.49
C LEU A 92 -22.12 -17.27 -19.30
N ILE A 93 -21.92 -17.06 -20.60
CA ILE A 93 -21.10 -17.93 -21.46
C ILE A 93 -19.67 -17.98 -20.93
N TYR A 94 -19.06 -16.82 -20.68
CA TYR A 94 -17.69 -16.75 -20.15
C TYR A 94 -17.58 -17.42 -18.78
N ARG A 95 -18.54 -17.21 -17.88
CA ARG A 95 -18.59 -17.90 -16.58
C ARG A 95 -18.71 -19.42 -16.72
N ARG A 96 -19.52 -19.93 -17.67
CA ARG A 96 -19.61 -21.37 -17.94
C ARG A 96 -18.30 -21.93 -18.47
N TRP A 97 -17.63 -21.17 -19.34
CA TRP A 97 -16.31 -21.53 -19.84
C TRP A 97 -15.27 -21.61 -18.71
N LEU A 98 -15.18 -20.60 -17.83
CA LEU A 98 -14.29 -20.65 -16.67
C LEU A 98 -14.55 -21.87 -15.77
N LYS A 99 -15.82 -22.22 -15.53
CA LYS A 99 -16.18 -23.41 -14.76
C LYS A 99 -15.77 -24.71 -15.46
N ALA A 100 -15.99 -24.82 -16.76
CA ALA A 100 -15.62 -26.00 -17.54
C ALA A 100 -14.11 -26.24 -17.59
N ASN A 101 -13.31 -25.17 -17.49
CA ASN A 101 -11.84 -25.23 -17.46
C ASN A 101 -11.25 -25.25 -16.04
N GLY A 102 -12.08 -25.25 -14.98
CA GLY A 102 -11.60 -25.26 -13.60
C GLY A 102 -10.99 -23.94 -13.11
N GLU A 103 -11.23 -22.82 -13.80
CA GLU A 103 -10.68 -21.50 -13.48
C GLU A 103 -11.62 -20.65 -12.59
N PHE A 104 -12.85 -21.11 -12.35
CA PHE A 104 -13.82 -20.39 -11.52
C PHE A 104 -13.74 -20.82 -10.05
N VAL A 105 -13.02 -20.05 -9.22
CA VAL A 105 -12.93 -20.28 -7.76
C VAL A 105 -13.89 -19.36 -7.01
N THR A 106 -14.85 -19.93 -6.30
CA THR A 106 -15.87 -19.21 -5.52
C THR A 106 -15.30 -18.59 -4.25
N LEU A 107 -15.97 -17.57 -3.71
CA LEU A 107 -15.65 -17.03 -2.39
C LEU A 107 -15.80 -18.07 -1.28
N ALA A 108 -16.76 -18.99 -1.39
CA ALA A 108 -16.95 -20.07 -0.43
C ALA A 108 -15.74 -21.02 -0.38
N GLU A 109 -15.20 -21.40 -1.54
CA GLU A 109 -13.97 -22.21 -1.63
C GLU A 109 -12.76 -21.46 -1.05
N LYS A 110 -12.64 -20.15 -1.34
CA LYS A 110 -11.59 -19.29 -0.75
C LYS A 110 -11.72 -19.18 0.78
N ILE A 111 -12.93 -19.16 1.32
CA ILE A 111 -13.17 -19.19 2.77
C ILE A 111 -12.77 -20.55 3.35
N THR A 112 -13.04 -21.66 2.66
CA THR A 112 -12.60 -22.99 3.09
C THR A 112 -11.07 -23.08 3.15
N SER A 113 -10.35 -22.53 2.15
CA SER A 113 -8.88 -22.54 2.15
C SER A 113 -8.28 -21.51 3.12
N THR A 114 -8.93 -20.36 3.27
CA THR A 114 -8.48 -19.24 4.10
C THR A 114 -9.63 -18.72 4.96
N PRO A 115 -9.91 -19.32 6.14
CA PRO A 115 -11.09 -19.02 6.95
C PRO A 115 -11.27 -17.55 7.36
N ALA A 116 -10.18 -16.80 7.54
CA ALA A 116 -10.23 -15.37 7.84
C ALA A 116 -10.96 -14.54 6.77
N THR A 117 -11.04 -15.04 5.53
CA THR A 117 -11.80 -14.43 4.42
C THR A 117 -13.28 -14.26 4.76
N ALA A 118 -13.84 -15.05 5.69
CA ALA A 118 -15.23 -14.92 6.14
C ALA A 118 -15.53 -13.59 6.86
N LEU A 119 -14.49 -12.83 7.22
CA LEU A 119 -14.63 -11.48 7.77
C LEU A 119 -14.95 -10.45 6.68
N LEU A 120 -14.63 -10.69 5.39
CA LEU A 120 -14.84 -9.71 4.31
C LEU A 120 -16.32 -9.37 4.05
N PRO A 121 -17.26 -10.32 3.94
CA PRO A 121 -18.66 -9.97 3.66
C PRO A 121 -19.22 -9.01 4.71
N GLY A 122 -19.80 -7.89 4.26
CA GLY A 122 -20.37 -6.88 5.15
C GLY A 122 -19.37 -6.03 5.94
N SER A 123 -18.05 -6.20 5.74
CA SER A 123 -17.06 -5.31 6.33
C SER A 123 -17.01 -3.97 5.62
N ALA A 124 -16.93 -2.87 6.36
CA ALA A 124 -16.58 -1.57 5.78
C ALA A 124 -15.06 -1.51 5.53
N HIS A 125 -14.66 -1.00 4.36
CA HIS A 125 -13.25 -0.85 3.99
C HIS A 125 -12.79 0.57 4.31
N ILE A 126 -11.79 0.68 5.19
CA ILE A 126 -11.26 1.96 5.65
C ILE A 126 -9.75 1.97 5.43
N TYR A 127 -9.28 2.94 4.66
CA TYR A 127 -7.87 3.28 4.62
C TYR A 127 -7.56 4.23 5.78
N LEU A 128 -6.55 3.90 6.58
CA LEU A 128 -6.07 4.72 7.68
C LEU A 128 -4.71 5.31 7.34
N TRP A 129 -4.56 6.59 7.67
CA TRP A 129 -3.32 7.36 7.57
C TRP A 129 -2.84 7.76 8.97
N GLY A 130 -1.65 8.34 9.05
CA GLY A 130 -1.09 8.81 10.32
C GLY A 130 -0.26 7.73 11.01
N SER A 131 0.77 7.25 10.30
CA SER A 131 1.78 6.30 10.79
C SER A 131 2.81 6.93 11.74
N GLY A 132 2.68 8.23 12.03
CA GLY A 132 3.52 8.92 13.02
C GLY A 132 3.47 8.25 14.39
N THR A 133 4.60 8.24 15.09
CA THR A 133 4.72 7.62 16.42
C THR A 133 3.93 8.39 17.47
N LEU A 134 4.06 9.71 17.47
CA LEU A 134 3.31 10.64 18.29
C LEU A 134 2.17 11.23 17.46
N GLY A 135 0.95 11.16 17.96
CA GLY A 135 -0.22 11.86 17.42
C GLY A 135 -0.55 13.12 18.21
N ALA A 136 -1.21 14.08 17.57
CA ALA A 136 -1.60 15.33 18.22
C ALA A 136 -2.55 15.13 19.41
N GLY A 137 -3.36 14.07 19.37
CA GLY A 137 -4.25 13.67 20.46
C GLY A 137 -3.54 13.10 21.68
N ASN A 138 -2.27 12.69 21.57
CA ASN A 138 -1.54 12.12 22.70
C ASN A 138 -0.96 13.18 23.65
N ILE A 139 -0.95 14.46 23.24
CA ILE A 139 -0.54 15.58 24.10
C ILE A 139 -1.76 16.06 24.89
N VAL A 140 -1.71 15.88 26.20
CA VAL A 140 -2.85 16.11 27.12
C VAL A 140 -3.10 17.60 27.35
N ASP A 141 -2.04 18.38 27.56
CA ASP A 141 -2.10 19.83 27.74
C ASP A 141 -1.08 20.51 26.81
N TRP A 142 -1.58 20.92 25.65
CA TRP A 142 -0.78 21.56 24.61
C TRP A 142 -0.10 22.86 25.04
N ARG A 143 -0.80 23.69 25.83
CA ARG A 143 -0.23 24.97 26.28
C ARG A 143 0.86 24.73 27.30
N ALA A 144 0.63 23.84 28.26
CA ALA A 144 1.65 23.51 29.23
C ALA A 144 2.85 22.81 28.59
N PHE A 145 2.63 21.88 27.65
CA PHE A 145 3.70 21.25 26.88
C PHE A 145 4.58 22.28 26.15
N CYS A 146 3.97 23.24 25.43
CA CYS A 146 4.73 24.27 24.72
C CYS A 146 5.51 25.19 25.69
N ARG A 147 4.98 25.50 26.88
CA ARG A 147 5.71 26.26 27.92
C ARG A 147 6.88 25.47 28.48
N ASP A 148 6.66 24.21 28.84
CA ASP A 148 7.68 23.34 29.41
C ASP A 148 8.81 23.12 28.38
N LEU A 149 8.48 22.96 27.10
CA LEU A 149 9.44 22.88 26.00
C LEU A 149 10.27 24.15 25.83
N GLN A 150 9.74 25.33 26.20
CA GLN A 150 10.47 26.61 26.19
C GLN A 150 11.24 26.88 27.49
N SER A 151 11.13 26.02 28.50
CA SER A 151 11.85 26.18 29.76
C SER A 151 13.36 26.03 29.58
N SER A 152 14.10 26.48 30.60
CA SER A 152 15.55 26.29 30.71
C SER A 152 15.94 24.88 31.20
N GLU A 153 14.98 23.96 31.38
CA GLU A 153 15.30 22.60 31.79
C GLU A 153 16.22 21.92 30.75
N PRO A 154 17.27 21.18 31.17
CA PRO A 154 18.26 20.62 30.24
C PRO A 154 17.63 19.71 29.17
N LEU A 155 16.71 18.82 29.57
CA LEU A 155 16.03 17.93 28.63
C LEU A 155 15.09 18.68 27.68
N ALA A 156 14.40 19.71 28.16
CA ALA A 156 13.56 20.55 27.31
C ALA A 156 14.41 21.28 26.26
N SER A 157 15.57 21.80 26.67
CA SER A 157 16.53 22.44 25.78
C SER A 157 17.13 21.46 24.76
N HIS A 158 17.44 20.24 25.18
CA HIS A 158 17.90 19.16 24.28
C HIS A 158 16.89 18.90 23.15
N PHE A 159 15.61 18.67 23.49
CA PHE A 159 14.58 18.46 22.48
C PHE A 159 14.33 19.70 21.62
N ARG A 160 14.23 20.89 22.22
CA ARG A 160 13.99 22.14 21.50
C ARG A 160 15.08 22.43 20.46
N ASN A 161 16.35 22.15 20.78
CA ASN A 161 17.47 22.37 19.87
C ASN A 161 17.49 21.39 18.67
N GLN A 162 16.79 20.26 18.77
CA GLN A 162 16.66 19.27 17.69
C GLN A 162 15.52 19.60 16.73
N LEU A 163 14.58 20.45 17.15
CA LEU A 163 13.47 20.91 16.32
C LEU A 163 13.96 21.82 15.21
N GLY A 164 13.32 21.71 14.04
CA GLY A 164 13.49 22.63 12.93
C GLY A 164 12.95 24.03 13.27
N PRO A 165 13.38 25.07 12.55
CA PRO A 165 13.01 26.45 12.84
C PRO A 165 11.49 26.69 12.77
N GLU A 166 10.80 26.02 11.84
CA GLU A 166 9.34 26.12 11.72
C GLU A 166 8.64 25.56 12.96
N ALA A 167 9.05 24.40 13.46
CA ALA A 167 8.49 23.80 14.66
C ALA A 167 8.81 24.64 15.92
N GLN A 168 10.03 25.16 16.06
CA GLN A 168 10.37 26.08 17.16
C GLN A 168 9.47 27.33 17.14
N LYS A 169 9.28 27.94 15.96
CA LYS A 169 8.36 29.07 15.79
C LYS A 169 6.91 28.67 16.11
N ALA A 170 6.46 27.51 15.63
CA ALA A 170 5.11 27.01 15.90
C ALA A 170 4.84 26.84 17.40
N THR A 171 5.80 26.32 18.19
CA THR A 171 5.65 26.21 19.64
C THR A 171 5.49 27.58 20.31
N THR A 172 6.20 28.60 19.81
CA THR A 172 6.14 29.98 20.33
C THR A 172 4.84 30.65 19.94
N ASP A 173 4.41 30.50 18.69
CA ASP A 173 3.17 31.10 18.18
C ASP A 173 1.93 30.43 18.80
N PHE A 174 1.98 29.13 19.07
CA PHE A 174 0.90 28.41 19.75
C PHE A 174 0.55 29.03 21.12
N LEU A 175 1.55 29.54 21.85
CA LEU A 175 1.33 30.20 23.14
C LEU A 175 0.70 31.60 23.03
N LYS A 176 0.74 32.22 21.85
CA LYS A 176 0.15 33.55 21.60
C LYS A 176 -1.34 33.47 21.21
N LEU A 177 -1.82 32.28 20.85
CA LEU A 177 -3.19 32.08 20.38
C LEU A 177 -4.13 31.73 21.54
N ASP A 178 -5.32 32.30 21.49
CA ASP A 178 -6.39 32.01 22.46
C ASP A 178 -7.13 30.70 22.16
N TYR A 179 -6.92 30.12 20.98
CA TYR A 179 -7.49 28.85 20.53
C TYR A 179 -6.43 27.80 20.22
N GLN A 180 -6.84 26.54 20.09
CA GLN A 180 -5.95 25.42 19.77
C GLN A 180 -5.84 25.22 18.26
N ASP A 181 -4.88 25.89 17.63
CA ASP A 181 -4.65 25.81 16.18
C ASP A 181 -4.18 24.42 15.73
N GLN A 182 -4.88 23.81 14.78
CA GLN A 182 -4.58 22.44 14.31
C GLN A 182 -3.36 22.38 13.39
N TYR A 183 -3.11 23.44 12.62
CA TYR A 183 -1.94 23.50 11.74
C TYR A 183 -0.65 23.51 12.58
N LEU A 184 -0.59 24.39 13.58
CA LEU A 184 0.57 24.47 14.48
C LEU A 184 0.83 23.15 15.22
N LYS A 185 -0.23 22.46 15.66
CA LYS A 185 -0.09 21.12 16.26
C LYS A 185 0.54 20.12 15.31
N SER A 186 0.07 20.08 14.06
CA SER A 186 0.62 19.19 13.03
C SER A 186 2.08 19.49 12.73
N VAL A 187 2.47 20.77 12.61
CA VAL A 187 3.87 21.17 12.41
C VAL A 187 4.75 20.67 13.55
N ILE A 188 4.32 20.87 14.80
CA ILE A 188 5.07 20.43 15.99
C ILE A 188 5.19 18.90 16.03
N VAL A 189 4.08 18.18 15.85
CA VAL A 189 4.04 16.71 15.91
C VAL A 189 4.85 16.06 14.79
N ASN A 190 4.75 16.58 13.56
CA ASN A 190 5.53 16.05 12.43
C ASN A 190 7.02 16.17 12.68
N ASP A 191 7.47 17.30 13.25
CA ASP A 191 8.89 17.49 13.54
C ASP A 191 9.35 16.64 14.73
N PHE A 192 8.50 16.43 15.74
CA PHE A 192 8.77 15.44 16.79
C PHE A 192 8.89 14.02 16.22
N ASN A 193 7.97 13.61 15.35
CA ASN A 193 8.04 12.32 14.68
C ASN A 193 9.33 12.13 13.87
N ARG A 194 9.83 13.21 13.25
CA ARG A 194 11.13 13.21 12.57
C ARG A 194 12.30 13.06 13.54
N ILE A 195 12.35 13.82 14.65
CA ILE A 195 13.50 13.72 15.56
C ILE A 195 13.53 12.39 16.32
N LEU A 196 12.37 11.79 16.58
CA LEU A 196 12.26 10.52 17.29
C LEU A 196 12.92 9.34 16.53
N THR A 197 13.14 9.45 15.22
CA THR A 197 13.84 8.42 14.43
C THR A 197 15.37 8.59 14.44
N LYS A 198 15.89 9.72 14.94
CA LYS A 198 17.33 10.02 14.89
C LYS A 198 18.15 9.11 15.80
N SER A 199 19.33 8.72 15.31
CA SER A 199 20.31 7.89 16.04
C SER A 199 20.98 8.60 17.21
N ASP A 200 21.13 9.93 17.13
CA ASP A 200 21.85 10.76 18.08
C ASP A 200 20.96 11.44 19.13
N LEU A 201 19.64 11.25 19.06
CA LEU A 201 18.69 11.87 20.01
C LEU A 201 18.86 11.33 21.44
N LEU A 202 19.04 10.02 21.60
CA LEU A 202 19.35 9.39 22.88
C LEU A 202 20.86 9.18 23.00
N THR A 203 21.47 9.87 23.96
CA THR A 203 22.88 9.72 24.31
C THR A 203 23.04 8.87 25.58
N THR A 204 24.23 8.32 25.80
CA THR A 204 24.52 7.43 26.93
C THR A 204 24.23 8.05 28.29
N ASP A 205 24.50 9.34 28.45
CA ASP A 205 24.23 10.11 29.67
C ASP A 205 22.72 10.33 29.91
N LEU A 206 21.91 10.35 28.85
CA LEU A 206 20.46 10.51 28.93
C LEU A 206 19.72 9.20 29.18
N MET A 207 20.35 8.04 28.94
CA MET A 207 19.73 6.73 29.20
C MET A 207 19.25 6.57 30.64
N GLY A 208 20.02 7.08 31.62
CA GLY A 208 19.67 7.04 33.04
C GLY A 208 18.45 7.90 33.44
N LYS A 209 17.90 8.69 32.51
CA LYS A 209 16.69 9.50 32.74
C LYS A 209 15.39 8.73 32.43
N ILE A 210 15.49 7.58 31.76
CA ILE A 210 14.34 6.71 31.49
C ILE A 210 14.04 5.93 32.77
N LYS A 211 12.98 6.34 33.48
CA LYS A 211 12.49 5.68 34.69
C LYS A 211 11.43 4.66 34.30
N ASP A 212 11.82 3.52 33.76
CA ASP A 212 10.86 2.44 33.50
C ASP A 212 11.46 1.04 33.78
N ASP A 213 10.72 0.26 34.56
CA ASP A 213 11.03 -1.11 34.99
C ASP A 213 10.48 -2.17 34.01
N SER A 214 9.95 -1.76 32.86
CA SER A 214 9.41 -2.63 31.81
C SER A 214 10.49 -3.55 31.15
N PRO A 215 10.11 -4.45 30.21
CA PRO A 215 11.04 -5.32 29.48
C PRO A 215 12.22 -4.62 28.80
N LEU A 216 12.20 -3.28 28.69
CA LEU A 216 13.30 -2.44 28.19
C LEU A 216 14.56 -2.44 29.07
N ALA A 217 14.49 -2.89 30.32
CA ALA A 217 15.70 -3.18 31.10
C ALA A 217 16.59 -4.22 30.39
N ALA A 218 16.03 -5.09 29.54
CA ALA A 218 16.80 -6.01 28.70
C ALA A 218 17.40 -5.32 27.46
N ILE A 219 16.69 -4.38 26.83
CA ILE A 219 17.17 -3.59 25.67
C ILE A 219 18.31 -2.65 26.10
N LEU A 220 18.17 -1.97 27.24
CA LEU A 220 19.20 -1.13 27.85
C LEU A 220 20.42 -1.93 28.33
N ARG A 221 20.27 -3.23 28.63
CA ARG A 221 21.40 -4.13 28.96
C ARG A 221 22.07 -4.74 27.72
N ALA A 222 21.33 -4.89 26.62
CA ALA A 222 21.84 -5.41 25.35
C ALA A 222 22.61 -4.37 24.52
N SER A 223 22.60 -3.10 24.92
CA SER A 223 23.21 -1.97 24.19
C SER A 223 24.74 -1.89 24.26
N ALA A 224 25.43 -3.03 24.19
CA ALA A 224 26.85 -3.11 23.83
C ALA A 224 27.05 -3.07 22.29
N GLY A 225 25.96 -3.05 21.50
CA GLY A 225 25.95 -2.94 20.04
C GLY A 225 24.92 -1.94 19.49
N GLU A 226 24.81 -1.84 18.17
CA GLU A 226 23.92 -0.90 17.48
C GLU A 226 22.43 -1.29 17.64
N LEU A 227 21.63 -0.37 18.21
CA LEU A 227 20.19 -0.58 18.41
C LEU A 227 19.43 -0.63 17.09
N LYS A 228 18.50 -1.57 16.97
CA LYS A 228 17.57 -1.63 15.83
C LYS A 228 16.71 -0.35 15.77
N PRO A 229 16.29 0.10 14.57
CA PRO A 229 15.52 1.34 14.42
C PRO A 229 14.24 1.41 15.28
N LEU A 230 13.47 0.31 15.37
CA LEU A 230 12.24 0.28 16.18
C LEU A 230 12.53 0.37 17.68
N ASP A 231 13.54 -0.37 18.18
CA ASP A 231 13.93 -0.32 19.60
C ASP A 231 14.40 1.09 19.97
N ARG A 232 15.14 1.74 19.07
CA ARG A 232 15.57 3.14 19.22
C ARG A 232 14.39 4.10 19.27
N LEU A 233 13.45 3.96 18.34
CA LEU A 233 12.26 4.81 18.30
C LEU A 233 11.45 4.71 19.60
N GLN A 234 11.31 3.51 20.16
CA GLN A 234 10.66 3.28 21.45
C GLN A 234 11.41 3.97 22.60
N LEU A 235 12.74 3.86 22.64
CA LEU A 235 13.56 4.52 23.66
C LEU A 235 13.50 6.05 23.56
N ASN A 236 13.61 6.60 22.35
CA ASN A 236 13.48 8.04 22.09
C ASN A 236 12.11 8.57 22.52
N SER A 237 11.04 7.80 22.27
CA SER A 237 9.67 8.16 22.68
C SER A 237 9.54 8.21 24.21
N ARG A 238 10.15 7.26 24.92
CA ARG A 238 10.16 7.24 26.38
C ARG A 238 11.02 8.35 26.99
N LEU A 239 12.15 8.69 26.36
CA LEU A 239 12.94 9.85 26.75
C LEU A 239 12.12 11.14 26.63
N LEU A 240 11.36 11.30 25.55
CA LEU A 240 10.46 12.45 25.36
C LEU A 240 9.39 12.50 26.46
N ALA A 241 8.75 11.38 26.77
CA ALA A 241 7.77 11.31 27.85
C ALA A 241 8.38 11.66 29.22
N ALA A 242 9.60 11.20 29.50
CA ALA A 242 10.32 11.49 30.74
C ALA A 242 10.76 12.95 30.85
N ALA A 243 11.04 13.61 29.72
CA ALA A 243 11.41 15.03 29.68
C ALA A 243 10.24 15.96 30.01
N PHE A 244 9.00 15.52 29.78
CA PHE A 244 7.79 16.31 30.04
C PHE A 244 6.74 15.52 30.84
N PRO A 245 6.99 15.29 32.14
CA PRO A 245 6.10 14.49 32.98
C PRO A 245 4.66 15.03 32.98
N GLY A 246 3.69 14.15 32.74
CA GLY A 246 2.26 14.49 32.73
C GLY A 246 1.77 15.25 31.50
N ARG A 247 2.60 15.40 30.45
CA ARG A 247 2.19 16.09 29.20
C ARG A 247 1.67 15.16 28.11
N PHE A 248 1.91 13.86 28.25
CA PHE A 248 1.52 12.86 27.27
C PHE A 248 0.66 11.76 27.90
N GLU A 249 -0.16 11.11 27.08
CA GLU A 249 -0.65 9.77 27.40
C GLU A 249 0.51 8.77 27.56
N ALA A 250 0.21 7.57 28.07
CA ALA A 250 1.17 6.46 28.08
C ALA A 250 1.71 6.20 26.66
N VAL A 251 3.02 5.96 26.53
CA VAL A 251 3.71 5.81 25.23
C VAL A 251 3.12 4.69 24.40
N GLU A 252 2.59 3.65 25.04
CA GLU A 252 1.93 2.51 24.41
C GLU A 252 0.62 2.88 23.69
N ARG A 253 0.06 4.05 24.00
CA ARG A 253 -1.14 4.61 23.37
C ARG A 253 -0.81 5.66 22.31
N TRP A 254 0.46 5.99 22.12
CA TRP A 254 0.86 6.98 21.14
C TRP A 254 0.57 6.51 19.72
N GLY A 255 0.28 7.48 18.86
CA GLY A 255 -0.03 7.30 17.45
C GLY A 255 -1.28 8.09 17.07
N ASP A 256 -1.52 8.18 15.76
CA ASP A 256 -2.71 8.83 15.22
C ASP A 256 -3.70 7.77 14.68
N GLY A 257 -3.88 7.65 13.36
CA GLY A 257 -4.74 6.60 12.80
C GLY A 257 -4.22 5.19 13.05
N TYR A 258 -2.90 5.03 13.19
CA TYR A 258 -2.23 3.74 13.45
C TYR A 258 -2.13 3.43 14.95
N SER A 259 -3.17 3.69 15.74
CA SER A 259 -3.07 3.56 17.20
C SER A 259 -4.07 2.58 17.80
N VAL A 260 -3.72 2.03 18.96
CA VAL A 260 -4.66 1.27 19.80
C VAL A 260 -5.87 2.13 20.16
N ALA A 261 -5.65 3.42 20.41
CA ALA A 261 -6.72 4.38 20.69
C ALA A 261 -7.68 4.54 19.51
N MET A 262 -7.18 4.57 18.27
CA MET A 262 -8.03 4.58 17.07
C MET A 262 -8.85 3.29 16.96
N MET A 263 -8.23 2.13 17.18
CA MET A 263 -8.95 0.85 17.16
C MET A 263 -10.07 0.80 18.22
N ASP A 264 -9.78 1.27 19.45
CA ASP A 264 -10.77 1.37 20.52
C ASP A 264 -11.90 2.33 20.17
N LYS A 265 -11.59 3.44 19.50
CA LYS A 265 -12.58 4.43 19.06
C LYS A 265 -13.50 3.86 17.98
N LEU A 266 -12.95 3.15 16.99
CA LEU A 266 -13.73 2.47 15.95
C LEU A 266 -14.69 1.45 16.56
N SER A 267 -14.19 0.61 17.48
CA SER A 267 -15.03 -0.36 18.19
C SER A 267 -16.10 0.29 19.05
N SER A 268 -15.75 1.35 19.80
CA SER A 268 -16.70 2.07 20.66
C SER A 268 -17.77 2.82 19.87
N ALA A 269 -17.49 3.15 18.60
CA ALA A 269 -18.48 3.73 17.68
C ALA A 269 -19.47 2.68 17.12
N GLY A 270 -19.34 1.40 17.51
CA GLY A 270 -20.22 0.32 17.07
C GLY A 270 -19.82 -0.28 15.71
N LEU A 271 -18.60 -0.03 15.23
CA LEU A 271 -18.10 -0.65 14.01
C LEU A 271 -17.50 -2.02 14.35
N ASP A 272 -18.26 -3.08 14.09
CA ASP A 272 -17.93 -4.45 14.48
C ASP A 272 -17.31 -5.28 13.34
N ARG A 273 -17.42 -4.83 12.09
CA ARG A 273 -16.85 -5.49 10.90
C ARG A 273 -16.09 -4.51 10.03
N LEU A 274 -14.76 -4.54 10.10
CA LEU A 274 -13.90 -3.65 9.34
C LEU A 274 -12.80 -4.41 8.60
N TRP A 275 -12.50 -3.93 7.39
CA TRP A 275 -11.19 -4.10 6.76
C TRP A 275 -10.43 -2.78 6.89
N LEU A 276 -9.25 -2.84 7.50
CA LEU A 276 -8.38 -1.70 7.76
C LEU A 276 -7.12 -1.82 6.89
N GLY A 277 -7.02 -0.95 5.88
CA GLY A 277 -5.83 -0.80 5.05
C GLY A 277 -4.94 0.30 5.61
N PHE A 278 -3.71 -0.04 5.97
CA PHE A 278 -2.70 0.93 6.41
C PHE A 278 -1.89 1.37 5.20
N ASP A 279 -1.74 2.67 4.96
CA ASP A 279 -0.99 3.24 3.82
C ASP A 279 0.53 2.93 3.79
N SER A 280 1.11 2.31 4.82
CA SER A 280 2.54 1.97 4.85
C SER A 280 2.85 0.68 5.63
N LEU A 281 3.72 -0.17 5.07
CA LEU A 281 4.27 -1.35 5.72
C LEU A 281 5.16 -0.97 6.92
N GLU A 282 6.12 -0.07 6.74
CA GLU A 282 7.00 0.37 7.84
C GLU A 282 6.19 1.05 8.95
N GLY A 283 5.21 1.89 8.58
CA GLY A 283 4.25 2.47 9.51
C GLY A 283 3.48 1.42 10.30
N SER A 284 3.01 0.37 9.61
CA SER A 284 2.27 -0.73 10.23
C SER A 284 3.12 -1.52 11.23
N LEU A 285 4.40 -1.75 10.91
CA LEU A 285 5.33 -2.48 11.77
C LEU A 285 5.71 -1.67 13.02
N ARG A 286 5.85 -0.35 12.89
CA ARG A 286 6.03 0.57 14.04
C ARG A 286 4.87 0.48 15.02
N HIS A 287 3.66 0.25 14.52
CA HIS A 287 2.42 0.21 15.28
C HIS A 287 1.82 -1.20 15.40
N SER A 288 2.66 -2.21 15.59
CA SER A 288 2.22 -3.62 15.68
C SER A 288 1.17 -3.88 16.78
N ALA A 289 1.18 -3.07 17.85
CA ALA A 289 0.16 -3.11 18.90
C ALA A 289 -1.24 -2.73 18.39
N ALA A 290 -1.34 -1.77 17.46
CA ALA A 290 -2.60 -1.40 16.81
C ALA A 290 -3.12 -2.55 15.91
N VAL A 291 -2.21 -3.21 15.17
CA VAL A 291 -2.53 -4.41 14.36
C VAL A 291 -3.06 -5.54 15.26
N ALA A 292 -2.38 -5.80 16.37
CA ALA A 292 -2.81 -6.80 17.36
C ALA A 292 -4.18 -6.45 17.97
N ARG A 293 -4.41 -5.17 18.27
CA ARG A 293 -5.71 -4.70 18.78
C ARG A 293 -6.82 -4.87 17.76
N ALA A 294 -6.59 -4.49 16.49
CA ALA A 294 -7.55 -4.67 15.41
C ALA A 294 -7.96 -6.14 15.25
N ARG A 295 -7.00 -7.06 15.30
CA ARG A 295 -7.30 -8.50 15.27
C ARG A 295 -8.10 -8.99 16.47
N LYS A 296 -7.77 -8.51 17.67
CA LYS A 296 -8.52 -8.85 18.88
C LYS A 296 -9.97 -8.36 18.80
N LEU A 297 -10.22 -7.28 18.06
CA LEU A 297 -11.55 -6.75 17.79
C LEU A 297 -12.28 -7.46 16.64
N GLY A 298 -11.65 -8.43 15.98
CA GLY A 298 -12.25 -9.20 14.88
C GLY A 298 -12.13 -8.54 13.51
N TYR A 299 -11.30 -7.50 13.37
CA TYR A 299 -11.10 -6.81 12.09
C TYR A 299 -10.11 -7.54 11.19
N LEU A 300 -10.25 -7.33 9.88
CA LEU A 300 -9.16 -7.52 8.93
C LEU A 300 -8.27 -6.29 8.95
N VAL A 301 -6.96 -6.49 8.98
CA VAL A 301 -5.96 -5.42 9.03
C VAL A 301 -4.73 -5.83 8.22
N GLY A 302 -4.22 -4.91 7.41
CA GLY A 302 -3.10 -5.18 6.52
C GLY A 302 -2.41 -3.91 6.03
N PRO A 303 -1.12 -4.01 5.67
CA PRO A 303 -0.41 -2.91 5.05
C PRO A 303 -0.75 -2.81 3.56
N TYR A 304 -0.56 -1.61 3.03
CA TYR A 304 -0.33 -1.35 1.62
C TYR A 304 1.13 -1.73 1.29
N ASP A 305 1.32 -2.46 0.20
CA ASP A 305 2.63 -2.76 -0.37
C ASP A 305 2.52 -2.85 -1.91
N SER A 306 3.65 -2.81 -2.61
CA SER A 306 3.70 -2.98 -4.06
C SER A 306 5.07 -3.47 -4.51
N TYR A 307 5.11 -4.36 -5.50
CA TYR A 307 6.37 -4.92 -6.01
C TYR A 307 6.54 -4.70 -7.52
N ALA A 308 5.75 -3.81 -8.11
CA ALA A 308 5.80 -3.53 -9.54
C ALA A 308 6.95 -2.59 -9.96
N SER A 309 7.58 -1.91 -9.01
CA SER A 309 8.63 -0.92 -9.27
C SER A 309 9.88 -1.17 -8.42
N ILE A 310 11.04 -0.80 -8.97
CA ILE A 310 12.30 -0.81 -8.24
C ILE A 310 13.09 0.48 -8.48
N HIS A 311 13.57 1.04 -7.39
CA HIS A 311 14.26 2.32 -7.32
C HIS A 311 15.72 2.10 -6.92
N SER A 312 16.60 3.01 -7.36
CA SER A 312 18.00 3.03 -6.92
C SER A 312 18.06 3.04 -5.38
N PRO A 313 18.84 2.15 -4.74
CA PRO A 313 19.03 2.14 -3.28
C PRO A 313 19.77 3.38 -2.75
N LYS A 314 20.28 4.22 -3.66
CA LYS A 314 20.99 5.47 -3.34
C LYS A 314 20.08 6.71 -3.44
N MET A 315 18.80 6.54 -3.75
CA MET A 315 17.87 7.67 -3.79
C MET A 315 17.61 8.19 -2.39
N GLU A 316 17.47 9.50 -2.28
CA GLU A 316 17.05 10.14 -1.04
C GLU A 316 15.62 9.70 -0.66
N PRO A 317 15.30 9.59 0.64
CA PRO A 317 14.01 9.09 1.10
C PRO A 317 12.78 9.82 0.54
N ASP A 318 12.90 11.11 0.21
CA ASP A 318 11.82 11.94 -0.35
C ASP A 318 11.65 11.77 -1.88
N GLN A 319 12.58 11.07 -2.53
CA GLN A 319 12.56 10.78 -3.97
C GLN A 319 12.11 9.35 -4.27
N THR A 320 11.75 8.59 -3.24
CA THR A 320 11.40 7.18 -3.35
C THR A 320 10.24 6.83 -2.41
N TRP A 321 9.78 5.59 -2.48
CA TRP A 321 8.81 5.04 -1.55
C TRP A 321 9.26 3.65 -1.09
N GLU A 322 8.83 3.26 0.11
CA GLU A 322 9.34 2.07 0.81
C GLU A 322 9.21 0.79 -0.03
N SER A 323 8.12 0.64 -0.78
CA SER A 323 7.81 -0.60 -1.49
C SER A 323 8.75 -0.85 -2.68
N ALA A 324 9.33 0.20 -3.27
CA ALA A 324 10.30 0.13 -4.37
C ALA A 324 11.76 0.02 -3.92
N GLN A 325 12.05 0.02 -2.61
CA GLN A 325 13.41 -0.06 -2.09
C GLN A 325 13.86 -1.52 -1.93
N PHE A 326 14.89 -1.92 -2.66
CA PHE A 326 15.53 -3.23 -2.56
C PHE A 326 17.05 -3.07 -2.55
N ASP A 327 17.81 -4.16 -2.61
CA ASP A 327 19.26 -4.07 -2.67
C ASP A 327 19.79 -3.74 -4.08
N ALA A 328 21.10 -3.48 -4.15
CA ALA A 328 21.76 -3.09 -5.38
C ALA A 328 21.79 -4.22 -6.43
N ASP A 329 21.77 -5.48 -5.99
CA ASP A 329 21.78 -6.63 -6.90
C ASP A 329 20.44 -6.75 -7.61
N LEU A 330 19.32 -6.68 -6.88
CA LEU A 330 18.00 -6.68 -7.51
C LEU A 330 17.78 -5.42 -8.38
N TYR A 331 18.29 -4.26 -7.97
CA TYR A 331 18.20 -3.06 -8.81
C TYR A 331 18.97 -3.20 -10.13
N ARG A 332 20.11 -3.90 -10.11
CA ARG A 332 20.92 -4.15 -11.31
C ARG A 332 20.22 -5.16 -12.24
N ASP A 333 19.76 -6.28 -11.69
CA ASP A 333 19.39 -7.46 -12.49
C ASP A 333 17.88 -7.69 -12.60
N GLY A 334 17.09 -7.19 -11.65
CA GLY A 334 15.64 -7.38 -11.59
C GLY A 334 14.76 -6.57 -12.54
N PRO A 335 15.19 -5.43 -13.13
CA PRO A 335 14.35 -4.69 -14.08
C PRO A 335 13.90 -5.54 -15.27
N MET A 336 12.63 -5.40 -15.67
CA MET A 336 12.12 -6.01 -16.89
C MET A 336 12.80 -5.40 -18.12
N VAL A 337 13.08 -6.22 -19.12
CA VAL A 337 13.77 -5.81 -20.35
C VAL A 337 12.80 -5.87 -21.54
N ARG A 338 12.86 -4.87 -22.43
CA ARG A 338 12.11 -4.81 -23.68
C ARG A 338 12.77 -5.65 -24.78
N ALA A 339 12.06 -5.88 -25.87
CA ALA A 339 12.60 -6.60 -27.03
C ALA A 339 13.84 -5.94 -27.65
N ASP A 340 14.00 -4.62 -27.52
CA ASP A 340 15.18 -3.86 -27.97
C ASP A 340 16.39 -3.94 -27.02
N GLY A 341 16.23 -4.61 -25.86
CA GLY A 341 17.26 -4.75 -24.85
C GLY A 341 17.29 -3.64 -23.79
N GLU A 342 16.45 -2.60 -23.91
CA GLU A 342 16.35 -1.55 -22.90
C GLU A 342 15.54 -1.98 -21.68
N LYS A 343 15.90 -1.48 -20.49
CA LYS A 343 15.12 -1.66 -19.27
C LYS A 343 13.83 -0.84 -19.32
N ARG A 344 12.72 -1.44 -18.89
CA ARG A 344 11.43 -0.74 -18.79
C ARG A 344 11.44 0.24 -17.62
N HIS A 345 11.27 1.53 -17.91
CA HIS A 345 11.16 2.56 -16.87
C HIS A 345 9.89 2.42 -16.01
N GLY A 346 10.01 2.77 -14.74
CA GLY A 346 8.91 2.77 -13.78
C GLY A 346 7.97 3.97 -13.94
N PHE A 347 7.05 4.10 -13.00
CA PHE A 347 6.09 5.21 -12.93
C PHE A 347 6.81 6.57 -12.91
N LYS A 348 6.29 7.55 -13.66
CA LYS A 348 6.93 8.87 -13.86
C LYS A 348 8.41 8.82 -14.32
N LYS A 349 8.82 7.72 -14.95
CA LYS A 349 10.20 7.44 -15.38
C LYS A 349 11.23 7.35 -14.24
N VAL A 350 10.77 7.14 -13.00
CA VAL A 350 11.65 6.88 -11.86
C VAL A 350 11.91 5.38 -11.76
N GLY A 351 13.18 5.01 -11.60
CA GLY A 351 13.59 3.61 -11.53
C GLY A 351 13.09 2.77 -12.72
N TYR A 352 12.75 1.51 -12.43
CA TYR A 352 12.34 0.53 -13.43
C TYR A 352 11.12 -0.28 -12.99
N ARG A 353 10.40 -0.87 -13.96
CA ARG A 353 9.44 -1.94 -13.69
C ARG A 353 10.19 -3.19 -13.26
N LEU A 354 9.79 -3.77 -12.15
CA LEU A 354 10.47 -4.91 -11.53
C LEU A 354 9.85 -6.22 -12.02
N SER A 355 10.68 -7.17 -12.44
CA SER A 355 10.22 -8.50 -12.82
C SER A 355 9.69 -9.25 -11.59
N PRO A 356 8.45 -9.78 -11.61
CA PRO A 356 7.90 -10.54 -10.49
C PRO A 356 8.69 -11.84 -10.24
N VAL A 357 9.32 -12.41 -11.27
CA VAL A 357 10.19 -13.59 -11.15
C VAL A 357 11.45 -13.24 -10.36
N ALA A 358 12.10 -12.12 -10.71
CA ALA A 358 13.29 -11.65 -9.99
C ALA A 358 12.97 -11.16 -8.56
N ALA A 359 11.81 -10.52 -8.37
CA ALA A 359 11.38 -9.98 -7.09
C ALA A 359 11.01 -11.07 -6.07
N ARG A 360 10.50 -12.22 -6.54
CA ARG A 360 9.90 -13.28 -5.71
C ARG A 360 10.68 -13.61 -4.42
N PRO A 361 11.99 -13.95 -4.46
CA PRO A 361 12.72 -14.30 -3.24
C PRO A 361 12.83 -13.12 -2.24
N TYR A 362 12.91 -11.89 -2.74
CA TYR A 362 12.97 -10.69 -1.91
C TYR A 362 11.62 -10.40 -1.26
N VAL A 363 10.55 -10.54 -2.03
CA VAL A 363 9.17 -10.37 -1.57
C VAL A 363 8.83 -11.41 -0.50
N GLU A 364 9.10 -12.69 -0.76
CA GLU A 364 8.85 -13.76 0.21
C GLU A 364 9.60 -13.52 1.53
N LYS A 365 10.86 -13.10 1.45
CA LYS A 365 11.65 -12.74 2.64
C LYS A 365 11.06 -11.55 3.39
N ARG A 366 10.69 -10.47 2.69
CA ARG A 366 10.09 -9.26 3.28
C ARG A 366 8.75 -9.56 3.96
N VAL A 367 7.83 -10.17 3.23
CA VAL A 367 6.48 -10.50 3.73
C VAL A 367 6.58 -11.46 4.92
N SER A 368 7.43 -12.49 4.84
CA SER A 368 7.62 -13.43 5.96
C SER A 368 8.15 -12.72 7.22
N ALA A 369 9.13 -11.82 7.07
CA ALA A 369 9.64 -11.04 8.18
C ALA A 369 8.58 -10.11 8.78
N ALA A 370 7.78 -9.45 7.94
CA ALA A 370 6.70 -8.58 8.37
C ALA A 370 5.59 -9.33 9.12
N MET A 371 5.17 -10.49 8.59
CA MET A 371 4.16 -11.36 9.21
C MET A 371 4.64 -11.95 10.54
N ALA A 372 5.96 -12.13 10.71
CA ALA A 372 6.55 -12.54 11.99
C ALA A 372 6.61 -11.39 13.01
N ALA A 373 6.77 -10.15 12.54
CA ALA A 373 6.92 -8.97 13.39
C ALA A 373 5.60 -8.36 13.85
N ALA A 374 4.55 -8.44 13.03
CA ALA A 374 3.22 -7.97 13.37
C ALA A 374 2.16 -8.97 12.90
N PRO A 375 1.08 -9.15 13.67
CA PRO A 375 0.13 -10.20 13.40
C PRO A 375 -0.84 -9.76 12.29
N PHE A 376 -0.45 -9.49 11.05
CA PHE A 376 -1.42 -9.15 10.01
C PHE A 376 -2.36 -10.33 9.68
N ASN A 377 -3.56 -10.04 9.16
CA ASN A 377 -4.50 -11.04 8.65
C ASN A 377 -5.13 -10.64 7.30
N SER A 378 -4.64 -9.57 6.69
CA SER A 378 -4.89 -9.19 5.30
C SER A 378 -3.65 -8.49 4.74
N TRP A 379 -3.59 -8.31 3.43
CA TRP A 379 -2.50 -7.62 2.74
C TRP A 379 -3.03 -6.97 1.47
N PHE A 380 -2.72 -5.70 1.24
CA PHE A 380 -3.08 -5.02 0.00
C PHE A 380 -1.84 -4.93 -0.91
N MET A 381 -1.88 -5.64 -2.03
CA MET A 381 -0.81 -5.64 -3.04
C MET A 381 -1.24 -4.76 -4.22
N ASP A 382 -0.65 -3.57 -4.34
CA ASP A 382 -0.98 -2.64 -5.42
C ASP A 382 -0.32 -3.04 -6.75
N CYS A 383 -0.98 -2.66 -7.85
CA CYS A 383 -0.65 -2.90 -9.25
C CYS A 383 -0.76 -4.36 -9.73
N ASP A 384 -0.64 -5.36 -8.85
CA ASP A 384 -0.64 -6.77 -9.25
C ASP A 384 -1.95 -7.23 -9.93
N ALA A 385 -3.09 -6.62 -9.55
CA ALA A 385 -4.40 -6.92 -10.14
C ALA A 385 -4.87 -5.88 -11.16
N PHE A 386 -4.03 -4.90 -11.54
CA PHE A 386 -4.40 -3.86 -12.51
C PHE A 386 -4.52 -4.39 -13.94
N GLY A 387 -3.81 -5.49 -14.26
CA GLY A 387 -3.89 -6.14 -15.58
C GLY A 387 -2.77 -5.78 -16.56
N ASP A 388 -1.76 -5.03 -16.11
CA ASP A 388 -0.54 -4.73 -16.87
C ASP A 388 0.38 -5.97 -16.96
N PHE A 389 0.13 -6.86 -17.91
CA PHE A 389 1.01 -7.99 -18.19
C PHE A 389 1.99 -7.64 -19.30
N LEU A 390 3.28 -7.64 -18.96
CA LEU A 390 4.34 -7.23 -19.88
C LEU A 390 5.26 -8.40 -20.17
N ASP A 391 5.65 -8.56 -21.43
CA ASP A 391 6.72 -9.47 -21.79
C ASP A 391 8.07 -8.95 -21.26
N ASP A 392 8.82 -9.85 -20.62
CA ASP A 392 10.19 -9.65 -20.17
C ASP A 392 11.17 -10.37 -21.09
N TYR A 393 12.09 -9.62 -21.69
CA TYR A 393 13.10 -10.15 -22.59
C TYR A 393 14.45 -10.37 -21.89
N SER A 394 14.51 -10.24 -20.57
CA SER A 394 15.71 -10.50 -19.78
C SER A 394 16.16 -11.96 -19.92
N PRO A 395 17.44 -12.25 -20.15
CA PRO A 395 17.93 -13.62 -20.10
C PRO A 395 17.98 -14.21 -18.69
N LEU A 396 17.90 -13.37 -17.64
CA LEU A 396 17.97 -13.81 -16.24
C LEU A 396 16.61 -14.26 -15.69
N HIS A 397 15.51 -13.71 -16.23
CA HIS A 397 14.14 -13.95 -15.78
C HIS A 397 13.14 -13.80 -16.95
N PRO A 398 13.23 -14.69 -17.95
CA PRO A 398 12.46 -14.59 -19.20
C PRO A 398 10.97 -14.91 -19.07
#